data_AF-A0A353Y1S2-F1
#
_entry.id   AF-A0A353Y1S2-F1
#
_cell.length_a   1.000
_cell.length_b   1.000
_cell.length_c   1.000
_cell.angle_alpha   90.00
_cell.angle_beta   90.00
_cell.angle_gamma   90.00
#
_symmetry.space_group_name_H-M   'P 1'
#
loop_
_entity.id
_entity.type
_entity.pdbx_description
1 polymer ?
#
loop_
_entity_poly.entity_id
_entity_poly.type
_entity_poly.pdbx_seq_one_letter_code
_entity_poly.pdbx_strand_id
1 'polypeptide(L)'
;MTAIVLAVAAFFAGQQLAPVEVRNVPVPVHVPVPVECREPVPDRPAMPTDLFAAKPTVDQLAVARAAEIEIREGYEIQLRGALERCTAPIKSE
;
A
#
# COMPACT_ATOMS: atom_id res chain seq x y z
N MET A 1 -27.41 -11.79 67.23
CA MET A 1 -27.46 -11.96 65.77
C MET A 1 -27.69 -10.64 65.03
N THR A 2 -28.62 -9.80 65.45
CA THR A 2 -28.92 -8.48 64.84
C THR A 2 -27.73 -7.50 64.81
N ALA A 3 -26.91 -7.45 65.86
CA ALA A 3 -25.74 -6.57 65.90
C ALA A 3 -24.66 -6.93 64.86
N ILE A 4 -24.50 -8.22 64.55
CA ILE A 4 -23.55 -8.70 63.55
C ILE A 4 -24.03 -8.35 62.14
N VAL A 5 -25.34 -8.47 61.89
CA VAL A 5 -25.95 -8.09 60.61
C VAL A 5 -25.79 -6.59 60.34
N LEU A 6 -25.96 -5.74 61.36
CA LEU A 6 -25.75 -4.29 61.23
C LEU A 6 -24.27 -3.94 61.00
N ALA A 7 -23.34 -4.61 61.68
CA ALA A 7 -21.91 -4.40 61.49
C ALA A 7 -21.44 -4.79 60.09
N VAL A 8 -21.96 -5.90 59.54
CA VAL A 8 -21.62 -6.35 58.18
C VAL A 8 -22.23 -5.42 57.13
N ALA A 9 -23.47 -4.95 57.32
CA ALA A 9 -24.11 -4.02 56.40
C ALA A 9 -23.38 -2.67 56.32
N ALA A 10 -22.85 -2.18 57.44
CA ALA A 10 -22.05 -0.94 57.47
C ALA A 10 -20.71 -1.07 56.73
N PHE A 11 -20.12 -2.27 56.68
CA PHE A 11 -18.84 -2.52 56.03
C PHE A 11 -18.93 -2.47 54.49
N PHE A 12 -20.06 -2.93 53.92
CA PHE A 12 -20.27 -2.94 52.46
C PHE A 12 -20.72 -1.59 51.89
N ALA A 13 -21.30 -0.70 52.70
CA ALA A 13 -21.75 0.62 52.25
C ALA A 13 -20.59 1.60 51.92
N GLY A 14 -19.37 1.27 52.33
CA GLY A 14 -18.19 2.15 52.18
C GLY A 14 -17.34 1.91 50.94
N GLN A 15 -17.60 0.89 50.11
CA GLN A 15 -16.78 0.60 48.93
C GLN A 15 -17.21 1.47 47.74
N GLN A 16 -16.83 2.75 47.77
CA GLN A 16 -16.83 3.59 46.58
C GLN A 16 -15.70 3.12 45.66
N LEU A 17 -16.04 2.62 44.47
CA LEU A 17 -15.07 2.43 43.40
C LEU A 17 -14.41 3.79 43.13
N ALA A 18 -13.10 3.89 43.37
CA ALA A 18 -12.34 5.10 43.08
C ALA A 18 -12.60 5.52 41.61
N PRO A 19 -12.69 6.83 41.33
CA PRO A 19 -12.87 7.30 39.96
C PRO A 19 -11.70 6.79 39.11
N VAL A 20 -12.01 6.07 38.04
CA VAL A 20 -11.01 5.67 37.04
C VAL A 20 -10.46 6.95 36.43
N GLU A 21 -9.19 7.24 36.71
CA GLU A 21 -8.50 8.38 36.16
C GLU A 21 -8.25 8.12 34.67
N VAL A 22 -9.11 8.65 33.81
CA VAL A 22 -8.93 8.56 32.36
C VAL A 22 -7.76 9.45 31.97
N ARG A 23 -6.57 8.86 31.93
CA ARG A 23 -5.37 9.54 31.46
C ARG A 23 -5.46 9.68 29.94
N ASN A 24 -5.82 10.86 29.48
CA ASN A 24 -5.78 11.22 28.07
C ASN A 24 -4.32 11.27 27.61
N VAL A 25 -3.77 10.14 27.21
CA VAL A 25 -2.45 10.05 26.57
C VAL A 25 -2.64 10.39 25.09
N PRO A 26 -2.02 11.47 24.57
CA PRO A 26 -2.07 11.77 23.15
C PRO A 26 -1.42 10.62 22.38
N VAL A 27 -2.19 9.96 21.52
CA VAL A 27 -1.66 8.98 20.56
C VAL A 27 -1.35 9.73 19.27
N PRO A 28 -0.11 9.69 18.74
CA PRO A 28 0.19 10.31 17.47
C PRO A 28 -0.59 9.62 16.35
N VAL A 29 -1.29 10.42 15.53
CA VAL A 29 -1.98 9.95 14.32
C VAL A 29 -1.12 10.33 13.12
N HIS A 30 -0.55 9.34 12.45
CA HIS A 30 0.17 9.57 11.20
C HIS A 30 -0.82 9.70 10.05
N VAL A 31 -0.86 10.87 9.42
CA VAL A 31 -1.64 11.11 8.20
C VAL A 31 -0.70 10.92 7.00
N PRO A 32 -1.04 10.05 6.03
CA PRO A 32 -0.22 9.91 4.83
C PRO A 32 -0.23 11.23 4.04
N VAL A 33 0.96 11.78 3.80
CA VAL A 33 1.14 12.95 2.94
C VAL A 33 1.36 12.44 1.51
N PRO A 34 0.54 12.85 0.53
CA PRO A 34 0.77 12.48 -0.86
C PRO A 34 2.08 13.13 -1.33
N VAL A 35 3.02 12.29 -1.76
CA VAL A 35 4.24 12.74 -2.43
C VAL A 35 4.13 12.44 -3.91
N GLU A 36 4.65 13.34 -4.74
CA GLU A 36 4.73 13.10 -6.18
C GLU A 36 5.78 12.01 -6.48
N CYS A 37 5.43 11.11 -7.37
CA CYS A 37 6.34 10.14 -7.91
C CYS A 37 7.31 10.77 -8.92
N ARG A 38 8.61 10.67 -8.65
CA ARG A 38 9.66 11.26 -9.51
C ARG A 38 10.29 10.28 -10.49
N GLU A 39 9.75 9.07 -10.57
CA GLU A 39 10.28 8.05 -11.45
C GLU A 39 9.97 8.39 -12.91
N PRO A 40 10.95 8.40 -13.82
CA PRO A 40 10.70 8.64 -15.24
C PRO A 40 9.96 7.46 -15.87
N VAL A 41 9.11 7.75 -16.85
CA VAL A 41 8.51 6.72 -17.70
C VAL A 41 9.59 6.22 -18.67
N PRO A 42 9.88 4.90 -18.73
CA PRO A 42 10.82 4.35 -19.69
C PRO A 42 10.38 4.64 -21.14
N ASP A 43 11.35 4.89 -22.02
CA ASP A 43 11.07 5.13 -23.43
C ASP A 43 10.49 3.87 -24.10
N ARG A 44 9.42 4.04 -24.88
CA ARG A 44 8.85 2.94 -25.64
C ARG A 44 9.82 2.52 -26.75
N PRO A 45 10.28 1.26 -26.79
CA PRO A 45 11.15 0.80 -27.86
C PRO A 45 10.41 0.79 -29.21
N ALA A 46 11.17 0.82 -30.31
CA ALA A 46 10.62 0.64 -31.63
C ALA A 46 10.03 -0.78 -31.76
N MET A 47 8.73 -0.88 -32.03
CA MET A 47 8.08 -2.18 -32.15
C MET A 47 8.19 -2.70 -33.59
N PRO A 48 8.57 -3.96 -33.78
CA PRO A 48 8.70 -4.55 -35.13
C PRO A 48 7.43 -4.43 -35.97
N THR A 49 6.23 -4.47 -35.38
CA THR A 49 4.99 -4.34 -36.15
C THR A 49 4.64 -2.91 -36.54
N ASP A 50 5.26 -1.90 -35.92
CA ASP A 50 5.11 -0.49 -36.29
C ASP A 50 5.84 -0.17 -37.62
N LEU A 51 6.75 -1.04 -38.07
CA LEU A 51 7.60 -0.82 -39.24
C LEU A 51 6.90 -1.09 -40.59
N PHE A 52 5.72 -1.70 -40.57
CA PHE A 52 5.02 -2.06 -41.80
C PHE A 52 4.29 -0.86 -42.42
N ALA A 53 4.86 -0.29 -43.48
CA ALA A 53 4.22 0.78 -44.27
C ALA A 53 3.09 0.29 -45.20
N ALA A 54 3.07 -1.00 -45.51
CA ALA A 54 2.06 -1.68 -46.32
C ALA A 54 1.67 -3.01 -45.65
N LYS A 55 0.58 -3.64 -46.10
CA LYS A 55 0.12 -4.92 -45.53
C LYS A 55 1.18 -6.00 -45.73
N PRO A 56 1.80 -6.54 -44.65
CA PRO A 56 2.78 -7.61 -44.76
C PRO A 56 2.12 -8.93 -45.12
N THR A 57 2.91 -9.90 -45.59
CA THR A 57 2.45 -11.29 -45.65
C THR A 57 2.22 -11.85 -44.25
N VAL A 58 1.47 -12.96 -44.15
CA VAL A 58 1.22 -13.62 -42.86
C VAL A 58 2.53 -14.02 -42.18
N ASP A 59 3.49 -14.57 -42.93
CA ASP A 59 4.78 -14.99 -42.37
C ASP A 59 5.60 -13.81 -41.85
N GLN A 60 5.64 -12.70 -42.60
CA GLN A 60 6.31 -11.47 -42.17
C GLN A 60 5.69 -10.92 -40.88
N LEU A 61 4.36 -10.91 -40.80
CA LEU A 61 3.65 -10.46 -39.60
C LEU A 61 3.92 -11.40 -38.41
N ALA A 62 3.93 -12.72 -38.63
CA ALA A 62 4.17 -13.70 -37.58
C ALA A 62 5.57 -13.53 -36.96
N VAL A 63 6.59 -13.35 -37.79
CA VAL A 63 7.96 -13.09 -37.34
C VAL A 63 8.05 -11.78 -36.55
N ALA A 64 7.48 -10.69 -37.08
CA ALA A 64 7.49 -9.39 -36.39
C ALA A 64 6.74 -9.44 -35.05
N ARG A 65 5.60 -10.12 -34.99
CA ARG A 65 4.82 -10.30 -33.75
C ARG A 65 5.59 -11.12 -32.71
N ALA A 66 6.26 -12.19 -33.13
CA ALA A 66 7.09 -12.99 -32.22
C ALA A 66 8.22 -12.13 -31.61
N ALA A 67 8.94 -11.36 -32.43
CA ALA A 67 9.97 -10.46 -31.93
C ALA A 67 9.41 -9.34 -31.03
N GLU A 68 8.22 -8.83 -31.35
CA GLU A 68 7.57 -7.80 -30.54
C GLU A 68 7.14 -8.30 -29.16
N ILE A 69 6.74 -9.56 -29.03
CA ILE A 69 6.37 -10.14 -27.72
C ILE A 69 7.56 -10.02 -26.76
N GLU A 70 8.73 -10.49 -27.17
CA GLU A 70 9.95 -10.43 -26.35
C GLU A 70 10.32 -8.98 -25.96
N ILE A 71 10.20 -8.05 -26.91
CA ILE A 71 10.47 -6.62 -26.65
C ILE A 71 9.47 -6.03 -25.66
N ARG A 72 8.18 -6.39 -25.78
CA ARG A 72 7.12 -5.92 -24.88
C ARG A 72 7.30 -6.49 -23.47
N GLU A 73 7.70 -7.75 -23.36
CA GLU A 73 8.00 -8.37 -22.06
C GLU A 73 9.19 -7.67 -21.37
N GLY A 74 10.25 -7.38 -22.13
CA GLY A 74 11.37 -6.58 -21.61
C GLY A 74 10.94 -5.17 -21.17
N TYR A 75 10.11 -4.50 -21.97
CA TYR A 75 9.56 -3.19 -21.64
C TYR A 75 8.62 -3.22 -20.42
N GLU A 76 7.84 -4.30 -20.25
CA GLU A 76 6.99 -4.47 -19.07
C GLU A 76 7.82 -4.58 -17.78
N ILE A 77 8.95 -5.28 -17.82
CA ILE A 77 9.86 -5.36 -16.67
C ILE A 77 10.37 -3.96 -16.28
N GLN A 78 10.73 -3.13 -17.27
CA GLN A 78 11.17 -1.75 -17.01
C GLN A 78 10.04 -0.90 -16.40
N LEU A 79 8.83 -0.99 -16.96
CA LEU A 79 7.65 -0.28 -16.44
C LEU A 79 7.31 -0.72 -15.02
N ARG A 80 7.35 -2.02 -14.74
CA ARG A 80 7.11 -2.57 -13.42
C ARG A 80 8.15 -2.08 -12.43
N GLY A 81 9.43 -2.11 -12.79
CA GLY A 81 10.50 -1.59 -11.93
C GLY A 81 10.35 -0.09 -11.63
N ALA A 82 9.92 0.71 -12.61
CA ALA A 82 9.58 2.11 -12.38
C ALA A 82 8.43 2.28 -11.39
N LEU A 83 7.34 1.52 -11.57
CA LEU A 83 6.19 1.55 -10.67
C LEU A 83 6.56 1.09 -9.25
N GLU A 84 7.36 0.05 -9.10
CA GLU A 84 7.80 -0.45 -7.79
C GLU A 84 8.60 0.61 -7.02
N ARG A 85 9.50 1.33 -7.69
CA ARG A 85 10.23 2.46 -7.09
C ARG A 85 9.29 3.60 -6.70
N CYS A 86 8.33 3.90 -7.57
CA CYS A 86 7.31 4.92 -7.37
C CYS A 86 6.44 4.66 -6.12
N THR A 87 6.10 3.39 -5.86
CA THR A 87 5.22 2.99 -4.76
C THR A 87 5.97 2.52 -3.51
N ALA A 88 7.31 2.58 -3.51
CA ALA A 88 8.11 2.15 -2.39
C ALA A 88 7.80 3.00 -1.14
N PRO A 89 7.78 2.40 0.06
CA PRO A 89 7.54 3.14 1.29
C PRO A 89 8.66 4.15 1.53
N ILE A 90 8.28 5.37 1.89
CA ILE A 90 9.22 6.39 2.34
C ILE A 90 9.73 5.96 3.72
N LYS A 91 11.04 5.75 3.85
CA LYS A 91 11.64 5.52 5.17
C LYS A 91 11.55 6.82 5.97
N SER A 92 10.86 6.78 7.10
CA SER A 92 10.98 7.80 8.14
C SER A 92 12.28 7.58 8.89
N GLU A 93 13.15 8.58 8.95
CA GLU A 93 14.26 8.62 9.93
C GLU A 93 13.75 8.70 11.37
#